data_AF-A0A9X9SN82-F1
#
_entry.id   AF-A0A9X9SN82-F1
#
_cell.length_a   1.000
_cell.length_b   1.000
_cell.length_c   1.000
_cell.angle_alpha   90.00
_cell.angle_beta   90.00
_cell.angle_gamma   90.00
#
_symmetry.space_group_name_H-M   'P 1'
#
loop_
_entity.id
_entity.type
_entity.pdbx_description
1 polymer ?
#
loop_
_entity_poly.entity_id
_entity_poly.type
_entity_poly.pdbx_seq_one_letter_code
_entity_poly.pdbx_strand_id
1 'polypeptide(L)'
;MSQPLRKNNQYNDLTVRYYLGMTFPKYNHPAKLYDEINLDKVDNIRKSKETISYYIGFYKDGKLIKFEKYINANKVMDFAYEYDERGNLIKIYKNNIEVRKP
;
A
#
# COMPACT_ATOMS: atom_id res chain seq x y z
N MET A 1 24.48 -27.40 -21.07
CA MET A 1 24.55 -26.40 -19.99
C MET A 1 23.23 -25.63 -20.01
N SER A 2 22.31 -26.02 -19.13
CA SER A 2 20.93 -25.55 -19.10
C SER A 2 20.88 -24.13 -18.54
N GLN A 3 20.27 -23.20 -19.27
CA GLN A 3 19.96 -21.87 -18.75
C GLN A 3 19.04 -22.03 -17.53
N PRO A 4 19.30 -21.36 -16.39
CA PRO A 4 18.33 -21.34 -15.32
C PRO A 4 17.15 -20.50 -15.78
N LEU A 5 15.98 -21.14 -15.85
CA LEU A 5 14.68 -20.48 -15.98
C LEU A 5 14.62 -19.39 -14.91
N ARG A 6 14.70 -18.12 -15.32
CA ARG A 6 14.46 -16.98 -14.42
C ARG A 6 13.06 -17.15 -13.86
N LYS A 7 12.96 -17.53 -12.59
CA LYS A 7 11.71 -17.46 -11.84
C LYS A 7 11.19 -16.04 -11.98
N ASN A 8 10.01 -15.91 -12.58
CA ASN A 8 9.21 -14.69 -12.55
C ASN A 8 8.93 -14.31 -11.09
N ASN A 9 9.82 -13.54 -10.47
CA ASN A 9 9.59 -12.95 -9.16
C ASN A 9 8.74 -11.69 -9.37
N GLN A 10 7.43 -11.85 -9.52
CA GLN A 10 6.52 -10.70 -9.67
C GLN A 10 6.42 -9.81 -8.42
N TYR A 11 7.15 -10.08 -7.33
CA TYR A 11 7.10 -9.29 -6.09
C TYR A 11 8.46 -8.99 -5.43
N ASN A 12 9.61 -9.40 -5.99
CA ASN A 12 10.91 -9.20 -5.30
C ASN A 12 11.41 -7.74 -5.27
N ASP A 13 10.94 -6.88 -6.18
CA ASP A 13 11.44 -5.51 -6.28
C ASP A 13 10.55 -4.50 -5.53
N LEU A 14 9.62 -4.98 -4.70
CA LEU A 14 8.70 -4.11 -3.98
C LEU A 14 9.23 -3.74 -2.60
N THR A 15 9.33 -2.44 -2.37
CA THR A 15 9.56 -1.89 -1.04
C THR A 15 8.22 -1.69 -0.34
N VAL A 16 8.06 -2.25 0.86
CA VAL A 16 6.85 -2.10 1.69
C VAL A 16 7.16 -1.20 2.87
N ARG A 17 6.31 -0.18 3.10
CA ARG A 17 6.47 0.80 4.20
C ARG A 17 5.13 1.05 4.89
N TYR A 18 5.17 1.46 6.15
CA TYR A 18 4.00 1.64 7.01
C TYR A 18 3.90 3.08 7.46
N TYR A 19 2.68 3.62 7.56
CA TYR A 19 2.46 5.05 7.80
C TYR A 19 1.24 5.30 8.67
N LEU A 20 1.23 6.41 9.42
CA LEU A 20 0.05 6.88 10.17
C LEU A 20 -0.78 7.91 9.38
N GLY A 21 -0.17 8.60 8.43
CA GLY A 21 -0.78 9.69 7.69
C GLY A 21 -0.98 9.40 6.20
N MET A 22 -2.05 9.96 5.64
CA MET A 22 -2.31 10.01 4.21
C MET A 22 -2.88 11.37 3.83
N THR A 23 -2.40 11.91 2.71
CA THR A 23 -3.15 12.91 1.94
C THR A 23 -3.52 12.34 0.58
N PHE A 24 -4.78 12.53 0.18
CA PHE A 24 -5.23 12.23 -1.16
C PHE A 24 -5.20 13.54 -1.96
N PRO A 25 -4.19 13.80 -2.81
CA PRO A 25 -4.21 14.96 -3.68
C PRO A 25 -5.45 14.86 -4.60
N LYS A 26 -6.13 15.99 -4.83
CA LYS A 26 -7.25 16.04 -5.78
C LYS A 26 -6.77 15.62 -7.18
N TYR A 27 -7.63 14.92 -7.93
CA TYR A 27 -7.53 14.45 -9.33
C TYR A 27 -6.15 13.94 -9.82
N ASN A 28 -6.11 12.73 -10.39
CA ASN A 28 -4.96 12.20 -11.16
C ASN A 28 -3.58 12.20 -10.48
N HIS A 29 -3.52 12.11 -9.16
CA HIS A 29 -2.26 11.99 -8.43
C HIS A 29 -2.30 10.83 -7.43
N PRO A 30 -1.21 10.06 -7.27
CA PRO A 30 -1.10 9.07 -6.21
C PRO A 30 -1.19 9.72 -4.84
N ALA A 31 -1.77 9.02 -3.87
CA ALA A 31 -1.77 9.41 -2.47
C ALA A 31 -0.33 9.63 -1.97
N LYS A 32 -0.17 10.60 -1.07
CA LYS A 32 1.07 10.77 -0.31
C LYS A 32 0.88 10.18 1.08
N LEU A 33 1.72 9.22 1.42
CA LEU A 33 1.78 8.63 2.75
C LEU A 33 2.89 9.32 3.54
N TYR A 34 2.65 9.60 4.81
CA TYR A 34 3.59 10.32 5.69
C TYR A 34 3.47 9.80 7.13
N ASP A 35 4.40 10.21 8.00
CA ASP A 35 4.59 9.65 9.34
C ASP A 35 4.90 8.15 9.27
N GLU A 36 6.05 7.82 8.66
CA GLU A 36 6.51 6.43 8.53
C GLU A 36 6.72 5.79 9.91
N ILE A 37 6.24 4.57 10.08
CA ILE A 37 6.34 3.79 11.31
C ILE A 37 6.98 2.42 11.04
N ASN A 38 7.53 1.82 12.09
CA ASN A 38 8.08 0.47 12.02
C ASN A 38 7.01 -0.61 12.28
N LEU A 39 7.41 -1.87 12.07
CA LEU A 39 6.55 -3.04 12.30
C LEU A 39 6.10 -3.17 13.77
N ASP A 40 6.97 -2.85 14.73
CA ASP A 40 6.61 -2.93 16.16
C ASP A 40 5.41 -2.02 16.47
N LYS A 41 5.40 -0.80 15.90
CA LYS A 41 4.27 0.14 16.07
C LYS A 41 2.99 -0.41 15.42
N VAL A 42 3.10 -1.04 14.25
CA VAL A 42 1.97 -1.70 13.57
C VAL A 42 1.40 -2.83 14.44
N ASP A 43 2.25 -3.67 15.01
CA ASP A 43 1.80 -4.77 15.86
C ASP A 43 1.18 -4.29 17.16
N ASN A 44 1.67 -3.18 17.73
CA ASN A 44 1.04 -2.51 18.86
C ASN A 44 -0.36 -1.97 18.50
N ILE A 45 -0.52 -1.37 17.32
CA ILE A 45 -1.83 -0.90 16.83
C ILE A 45 -2.81 -2.06 16.66
N ARG A 46 -2.37 -3.18 16.08
CA ARG A 46 -3.21 -4.37 15.89
C ARG A 46 -3.72 -4.96 17.19
N LYS A 47 -2.95 -4.85 18.28
CA LYS A 47 -3.30 -5.33 19.62
C LYS A 47 -4.05 -4.28 20.46
N SER A 48 -4.06 -3.02 20.03
CA SER A 48 -4.69 -1.93 20.77
C SER A 48 -6.22 -2.08 20.82
N LYS A 49 -6.80 -1.67 21.95
CA LYS A 49 -8.26 -1.51 22.09
C LYS A 49 -8.76 -0.19 21.50
N GLU A 50 -7.87 0.75 21.22
CA GLU A 50 -8.21 2.01 20.55
C GLU A 50 -8.37 1.78 19.04
N THR A 51 -9.31 2.50 18.44
CA THR A 51 -9.51 2.49 16.99
C THR A 51 -8.45 3.35 16.30
N ILE A 52 -7.36 2.71 15.88
CA ILE A 52 -6.23 3.39 15.23
C ILE A 52 -6.13 2.93 13.79
N SER A 53 -6.06 3.88 12.86
CA SER A 53 -5.79 3.59 11.45
C SER A 53 -4.31 3.67 11.12
N TYR A 54 -3.86 2.82 10.21
CA TYR A 54 -2.55 2.92 9.58
C TYR A 54 -2.64 2.54 8.10
N TYR A 55 -1.59 2.86 7.36
CA TYR A 55 -1.50 2.66 5.93
C TYR A 55 -0.29 1.81 5.59
N ILE A 56 -0.42 0.93 4.59
CA ILE A 56 0.68 0.16 4.03
C ILE A 56 0.89 0.65 2.60
N GLY A 57 2.09 1.17 2.30
CA GLY A 57 2.48 1.58 0.96
C GLY A 57 3.37 0.54 0.29
N PHE A 58 3.06 0.22 -0.96
CA PHE A 58 3.86 -0.66 -1.81
C PHE A 58 4.51 0.17 -2.90
N TYR A 59 5.84 0.11 -2.96
CA TYR A 59 6.64 0.95 -3.85
C TYR A 59 7.45 0.10 -4.81
N LYS A 60 7.49 0.52 -6.07
CA LYS A 60 8.40 0.00 -7.10
C LYS A 60 9.22 1.17 -7.62
N ASP A 61 10.54 1.04 -7.64
CA ASP A 61 11.46 2.10 -8.11
C ASP A 61 11.19 3.47 -7.44
N GLY A 62 10.85 3.45 -6.14
CA GLY A 62 10.50 4.65 -5.37
C GLY A 62 9.11 5.23 -5.61
N LYS A 63 8.32 4.68 -6.55
CA LYS A 63 6.94 5.12 -6.84
C LYS A 63 5.91 4.27 -6.10
N LEU A 64 4.92 4.92 -5.50
CA LEU A 64 3.80 4.24 -4.85
C LEU A 64 2.90 3.58 -5.91
N ILE A 65 2.88 2.25 -5.96
CA ILE A 65 2.06 1.48 -6.92
C ILE A 65 0.75 0.99 -6.30
N LYS A 66 0.68 0.89 -4.97
CA LYS A 66 -0.51 0.47 -4.23
C LYS A 66 -0.41 1.00 -2.82
N PHE A 67 -1.55 1.31 -2.21
CA PHE A 67 -1.62 1.40 -0.75
C PHE A 67 -2.86 0.68 -0.22
N GLU A 68 -2.79 0.27 1.04
CA GLU A 68 -3.91 -0.28 1.79
C GLU A 68 -4.11 0.53 3.07
N LYS A 69 -5.37 0.73 3.48
CA LYS A 69 -5.71 1.30 4.78
C LYS A 69 -6.24 0.19 5.67
N TYR A 70 -5.73 0.18 6.89
CA TYR A 70 -6.18 -0.68 7.97
C TYR A 70 -6.76 0.17 9.10
N ILE A 71 -7.75 -0.39 9.80
CA ILE A 71 -8.19 0.04 11.11
C ILE A 71 -7.93 -1.14 12.04
N ASN A 72 -6.96 -1.00 12.95
CA ASN A 72 -6.40 -2.10 13.71
C ASN A 72 -6.00 -3.25 12.76
N ALA A 73 -6.54 -4.46 12.93
CA ALA A 73 -6.23 -5.61 12.06
C ALA A 73 -7.06 -5.67 10.77
N ASN A 74 -8.07 -4.81 10.60
CA ASN A 74 -9.04 -4.92 9.50
C ASN A 74 -8.65 -4.03 8.33
N LYS A 75 -8.50 -4.63 7.14
CA LYS A 75 -8.31 -3.88 5.90
C LYS A 75 -9.65 -3.25 5.49
N VAL A 76 -9.67 -1.94 5.33
CA VAL A 76 -10.91 -1.19 5.03
C VAL A 76 -10.91 -0.54 3.65
N MET A 77 -9.75 -0.41 3.03
CA MET A 77 -9.61 0.29 1.75
C MET A 77 -8.34 -0.16 1.05
N ASP A 78 -8.38 -0.26 -0.28
CA ASP A 78 -7.17 -0.30 -1.08
C ASP A 78 -7.27 0.55 -2.34
N PHE A 79 -6.09 0.96 -2.79
CA PHE A 79 -5.90 1.68 -4.04
C PHE A 79 -4.69 1.11 -4.76
N ALA A 80 -4.80 0.98 -6.07
CA ALA A 80 -3.68 0.67 -6.95
C ALA A 80 -3.52 1.75 -8.02
N TYR A 81 -2.27 1.97 -8.43
CA TYR A 81 -1.87 2.96 -9.40
C TYR A 81 -1.17 2.27 -10.56
N GLU A 82 -1.67 2.54 -11.76
CA GLU A 82 -1.07 2.07 -13.00
C GLU A 82 -0.34 3.22 -13.67
N TYR A 83 0.91 2.97 -14.06
CA TYR A 83 1.78 3.93 -14.69
C TYR A 83 2.18 3.45 -16.09
N ASP A 84 2.38 4.38 -17.02
CA ASP A 84 2.97 4.08 -18.33
C ASP A 84 4.47 3.80 -18.21
N GLU A 85 5.11 3.41 -19.32
CA GLU A 85 6.57 3.16 -19.37
C GLU A 85 7.41 4.41 -19.07
N ARG A 86 6.86 5.61 -19.27
CA ARG A 86 7.48 6.89 -18.93
C ARG A 86 7.25 7.26 -17.46
N GLY A 87 6.46 6.47 -16.74
CA GLY A 87 6.15 6.63 -15.34
C GLY A 87 5.07 7.66 -15.03
N ASN A 88 4.24 8.03 -15.99
CA ASN A 88 3.05 8.86 -15.79
C ASN A 88 1.88 8.02 -15.31
N LEU A 89 1.07 8.56 -14.41
CA LEU A 89 -0.11 7.87 -13.92
C LEU A 89 -1.16 7.75 -15.05
N ILE A 90 -1.53 6.52 -15.40
CA ILE A 90 -2.60 6.23 -16.36
C ILE A 90 -3.93 6.07 -15.63
N LYS A 91 -3.95 5.30 -14.52
CA LYS A 91 -5.21 4.87 -13.90
C LYS A 91 -5.08 4.64 -12.41
N ILE A 92 -6.18 4.94 -11.71
CA ILE A 92 -6.35 4.68 -10.29
C ILE A 92 -7.46 3.65 -10.13
N TYR A 93 -7.15 2.53 -9.49
CA TYR A 93 -8.12 1.52 -9.09
C TYR A 93 -8.41 1.71 -7.61
N LYS A 94 -9.69 1.82 -7.24
CA LYS A 94 -10.15 1.93 -5.86
C LYS A 94 -11.04 0.74 -5.55
N ASN A 95 -10.61 -0.15 -4.65
CA ASN A 95 -11.52 -1.16 -4.12
C ASN A 95 -11.92 -0.78 -2.69
N ASN A 96 -13.21 -0.56 -2.51
CA ASN A 96 -13.80 -0.49 -1.20
C ASN A 96 -14.02 -1.92 -0.75
N ILE A 97 -13.36 -2.34 0.33
CA ILE A 97 -13.65 -3.63 0.95
C ILE A 97 -14.87 -3.40 1.83
N GLU A 98 -15.99 -4.03 1.49
CA GLU A 98 -17.14 -4.08 2.38
C GLU A 98 -16.70 -4.75 3.69
N VAL A 99 -16.65 -3.96 4.76
CA VAL A 99 -16.46 -4.50 6.11
C VAL A 99 -17.72 -5.29 6.43
N ARG A 100 -17.66 -6.62 6.30
CA ARG A 100 -18.71 -7.49 6.80
C ARG A 100 -18.85 -7.20 8.29
N LYS A 101 -19.95 -6.55 8.68
CA LYS A 101 -20.32 -6.43 10.08
C LYS A 101 -20.56 -7.86 10.62
N PRO A 102 -20.06 -8.19 11.83
CA PRO A 102 -20.40 -9.44 12.48
C PRO A 102 -21.91 -9.57 12.69
#